data_AF-A0AAN1UJ65-F1
#
_entry.id   AF-A0AAN1UJ65-F1
#
_cell.length_a   1.000
_cell.length_b   1.000
_cell.length_c   1.000
_cell.angle_alpha   90.00
_cell.angle_beta   90.00
_cell.angle_gamma   90.00
#
_symmetry.space_group_name_H-M   'P 1'
#
loop_
_entity.id
_entity.type
_entity.pdbx_description
1 polymer ?
#
loop_
_entity_poly.entity_id
_entity_poly.type
_entity_poly.pdbx_seq_one_letter_code
_entity_poly.pdbx_strand_id
1 'polypeptide(L)'
;MRKFYFQYHKQISSFININRFMLIFEFILLFVIKGGIDLYNQMPYNWHYYLSLLIHYFLGTLAFFALLLIIECIWHKFHLQ
;
A
#
# COMPACT_ATOMS: atom_id res chain seq x y z
N MET A 1 -28.92 -4.23 -6.17
CA MET A 1 -28.31 -2.86 -6.18
C MET A 1 -27.80 -2.41 -4.80
N ARG A 2 -28.64 -2.18 -3.77
CA ARG A 2 -28.19 -1.67 -2.44
C ARG A 2 -27.16 -2.54 -1.70
N LYS A 3 -27.35 -3.87 -1.69
CA LYS A 3 -26.39 -4.81 -1.06
C LYS A 3 -25.01 -4.80 -1.72
N PHE A 4 -24.96 -4.58 -3.04
CA PHE A 4 -23.74 -4.54 -3.84
C PHE A 4 -22.88 -3.32 -3.49
N TYR A 5 -23.51 -2.15 -3.40
CA TYR A 5 -22.86 -0.91 -3.00
C TYR A 5 -22.31 -0.98 -1.57
N PHE A 6 -23.03 -1.65 -0.67
CA PHE A 6 -22.63 -1.78 0.73
C PHE A 6 -21.41 -2.71 0.91
N GLN A 7 -21.35 -3.82 0.16
CA GLN A 7 -20.20 -4.73 0.17
C GLN A 7 -18.95 -4.07 -0.42
N TYR A 8 -19.08 -3.38 -1.55
CA TYR A 8 -17.98 -2.62 -2.14
C TYR A 8 -17.50 -1.50 -1.23
N HIS A 9 -18.42 -0.79 -0.57
CA HIS A 9 -18.05 0.27 0.36
C HIS A 9 -17.27 -0.26 1.57
N LYS A 10 -17.68 -1.42 2.10
CA LYS A 10 -16.95 -2.09 3.20
C LYS A 10 -15.56 -2.57 2.76
N GLN A 11 -15.42 -3.13 1.56
CA GLN A 11 -14.12 -3.52 1.00
C GLN A 11 -13.21 -2.31 0.78
N ILE A 12 -13.71 -1.22 0.20
CA ILE A 12 -12.95 0.02 0.01
C ILE A 12 -12.53 0.62 1.36
N SER A 13 -13.41 0.66 2.35
CA SER A 13 -13.06 1.17 3.68
C SER A 13 -12.00 0.30 4.35
N SER A 14 -12.08 -1.03 4.22
CA SER A 14 -11.06 -1.93 4.76
C SER A 14 -9.73 -1.76 4.02
N PHE A 15 -9.78 -1.56 2.70
CA PHE A 15 -8.61 -1.32 1.87
C PHE A 15 -7.87 -0.04 2.25
N ILE A 16 -8.60 1.07 2.45
CA ILE A 16 -8.04 2.34 2.92
C ILE A 16 -7.37 2.15 4.28
N ASN A 17 -8.01 1.40 5.18
CA ASN A 17 -7.48 1.20 6.53
C ASN A 17 -6.19 0.36 6.50
N ILE A 18 -6.16 -0.73 5.72
CA ILE A 18 -4.96 -1.58 5.54
C ILE A 18 -3.82 -0.77 4.91
N ASN A 19 -4.09 0.00 3.86
CA ASN A 19 -3.07 0.85 3.23
C ASN A 19 -2.50 1.89 4.18
N ARG A 20 -3.33 2.47 5.06
CA ARG A 20 -2.86 3.41 6.08
C ARG A 20 -1.89 2.74 7.05
N PHE A 21 -2.22 1.55 7.55
CA PHE A 21 -1.31 0.80 8.43
C PHE A 21 -0.02 0.40 7.72
N MET A 22 -0.12 -0.03 6.46
CA MET A 22 1.02 -0.43 5.66
C MET A 22 1.97 0.75 5.37
N LEU A 23 1.44 1.94 5.06
CA LEU A 23 2.24 3.15 4.87
C LEU A 23 3.01 3.53 6.15
N ILE A 24 2.36 3.44 7.32
CA ILE A 24 3.03 3.68 8.61
C ILE A 24 4.14 2.64 8.84
N PHE A 25 3.88 1.38 8.50
CA PHE A 25 4.86 0.31 8.64
C PHE A 25 6.06 0.48 7.71
N GLU A 26 5.84 0.83 6.42
CA GLU A 26 6.90 1.15 5.46
C GLU A 26 7.72 2.36 5.91
N PHE A 27 7.07 3.37 6.48
CA PHE A 27 7.75 4.53 7.06
C PHE A 27 8.69 4.10 8.19
N ILE A 28 8.22 3.27 9.13
CA ILE A 28 9.06 2.77 10.23
C ILE A 28 10.24 1.96 9.68
N LEU A 29 10.00 1.05 8.71
CA LEU A 29 11.07 0.26 8.09
C LEU A 29 12.14 1.12 7.42
N LEU A 30 11.73 2.11 6.62
CA LEU A 30 12.67 2.96 5.90
C LEU A 30 13.39 3.94 6.81
N PHE A 31 12.67 4.65 7.67
CA PHE A 31 13.25 5.75 8.44
C PHE A 31 13.90 5.29 9.74
N VAL A 32 13.36 4.26 10.41
CA VAL A 32 13.89 3.75 11.69
C VAL A 32 14.93 2.66 11.45
N ILE A 33 14.60 1.63 10.65
CA ILE A 33 15.50 0.49 10.47
C ILE A 33 16.61 0.84 9.48
N LYS A 34 16.29 1.20 8.24
CA LYS A 34 17.32 1.54 7.24
C LYS A 34 18.07 2.81 7.63
N GLY A 35 17.35 3.83 8.09
CA GLY A 35 17.96 5.04 8.66
C GLY A 35 18.90 4.77 9.85
N GLY A 36 18.54 3.84 10.74
CA GLY A 36 19.40 3.43 11.86
C GLY A 36 20.64 2.65 11.41
N ILE A 37 20.51 1.79 10.40
CA ILE A 37 21.64 1.08 9.78
C ILE A 37 22.61 2.07 9.12
N ASP A 38 22.09 3.05 8.39
CA ASP A 38 22.92 4.05 7.71
C ASP A 38 23.62 4.97 8.71
N LEU A 39 22.96 5.32 9.84
CA LEU A 39 23.60 6.03 10.95
C LEU A 39 24.73 5.21 11.59
N TYR A 40 24.53 3.90 11.78
CA TYR A 40 25.57 3.00 12.30
C TYR A 40 26.76 2.90 11.33
N ASN A 41 26.49 2.89 10.03
CA ASN A 41 27.50 2.81 8.98
C ASN A 41 28.16 4.16 8.63
N GLN A 42 27.88 5.23 9.40
CA GLN A 42 28.36 6.60 9.13
C GLN A 42 28.02 7.10 7.71
N MET A 43 26.99 6.55 7.09
CA MET A 43 26.49 6.98 5.79
C MET A 43 25.64 8.25 5.99
N PRO A 44 25.69 9.21 5.04
CA PRO A 44 24.89 10.42 5.14
C PRO A 44 23.41 10.07 5.06
N TYR A 45 22.65 10.50 6.07
CA TYR A 45 21.21 10.30 6.11
C TYR A 45 20.53 11.12 5.01
N ASN A 46 20.16 10.46 3.91
CA ASN A 46 19.58 11.11 2.75
C ASN A 46 18.05 11.03 2.77
N TRP A 47 17.42 12.03 3.38
CA TRP A 47 15.97 12.19 3.46
C TRP A 47 15.28 12.09 2.09
N HIS A 48 15.85 12.69 1.04
CA HIS A 48 15.26 12.65 -0.31
C HIS A 48 15.27 11.24 -0.89
N TYR A 49 16.34 10.48 -0.66
CA TYR A 49 16.42 9.10 -1.11
C TYR A 49 15.38 8.21 -0.40
N TYR A 50 15.25 8.32 0.93
CA TYR A 50 14.25 7.55 1.67
C TYR A 50 12.82 7.93 1.31
N LEU A 51 12.56 9.22 1.06
CA LEU A 51 11.23 9.69 0.66
C LEU A 51 10.87 9.24 -0.76
N SER A 52 11.83 9.23 -1.69
CA SER A 52 11.66 8.65 -3.03
C SER A 52 11.39 7.14 -2.97
N LEU A 53 12.11 6.42 -2.12
CA LEU A 53 11.90 4.99 -1.87
C LEU A 53 10.54 4.69 -1.25
N LEU A 54 10.12 5.48 -0.27
CA LEU A 54 8.80 5.37 0.34
C LEU A 54 7.70 5.55 -0.70
N ILE A 55 7.79 6.61 -1.52
CA ILE A 55 6.83 6.87 -2.60
C ILE A 55 6.81 5.71 -3.60
N HIS A 56 7.98 5.20 -3.97
CA HIS A 56 8.10 4.11 -4.94
C HIS A 56 7.47 2.80 -4.42
N TYR A 57 7.76 2.41 -3.18
CA TYR A 57 7.15 1.24 -2.57
C TYR A 57 5.64 1.40 -2.40
N PHE A 58 5.20 2.56 -1.90
CA PHE A 58 3.79 2.85 -1.73
C PHE A 58 3.00 2.78 -3.05
N LEU A 59 3.54 3.36 -4.13
CA LEU A 59 2.97 3.26 -5.49
C LEU A 59 2.91 1.81 -5.98
N GLY A 60 3.97 1.03 -5.75
CA GLY A 60 4.01 -0.39 -6.12
C GLY A 60 2.91 -1.19 -5.43
N THR A 61 2.73 -1.00 -4.12
CA THR A 61 1.64 -1.64 -3.38
C THR A 61 0.26 -1.18 -3.82
N LEU A 62 0.05 0.12 -4.04
CA LEU A 62 -1.22 0.63 -4.56
C LEU A 62 -1.58 0.00 -5.91
N ALA A 63 -0.61 -0.09 -6.82
CA ALA A 63 -0.81 -0.70 -8.13
C ALA A 63 -1.13 -2.21 -8.01
N PHE A 64 -0.44 -2.93 -7.12
CA PHE A 64 -0.71 -4.34 -6.86
C PHE A 64 -2.12 -4.59 -6.34
N PHE A 65 -2.57 -3.81 -5.36
CA PHE A 65 -3.92 -3.95 -4.84
C PHE A 65 -5.01 -3.49 -5.81
N ALA A 66 -4.75 -2.45 -6.60
CA ALA A 66 -5.66 -2.02 -7.66
C ALA A 66 -5.85 -3.13 -8.71
N LEU A 67 -4.76 -3.84 -9.08
CA LEU A 67 -4.84 -5.01 -9.96
C LEU A 67 -5.69 -6.14 -9.36
N LEU A 68 -5.51 -6.45 -8.07
CA LEU A 68 -6.33 -7.45 -7.39
C LEU A 68 -7.83 -7.09 -7.42
N LEU A 69 -8.16 -5.81 -7.15
CA LEU A 69 -9.54 -5.33 -7.24
C LEU A 69 -10.11 -5.45 -8.66
N ILE A 70 -9.31 -5.16 -9.69
CA ILE A 70 -9.72 -5.32 -11.09
C ILE A 70 -9.98 -6.81 -11.41
N ILE A 71 -9.08 -7.69 -11.00
CA ILE A 71 -9.22 -9.15 -11.20
C ILE A 71 -10.47 -9.66 -10.49
N GLU A 72 -10.69 -9.29 -9.23
CA GLU A 72 -11.87 -9.71 -8.46
C GLU A 72 -13.16 -9.19 -9.10
N CYS A 73 -13.16 -7.96 -9.62
CA CYS A 73 -14.28 -7.38 -10.35
C CYS A 73 -14.58 -8.12 -11.66
N ILE A 74 -13.55 -8.50 -12.43
CA ILE A 74 -13.68 -9.28 -13.66
C ILE A 74 -14.20 -10.69 -13.34
N TRP A 75 -13.60 -11.37 -12.36
CA TRP A 75 -14.00 -12.72 -11.95
C TRP A 75 -15.47 -12.77 -11.52
N HIS A 76 -15.89 -11.78 -10.73
CA HIS A 76 -17.27 -11.67 -10.28
C HIS A 76 -18.25 -11.39 -11.44
N LYS A 77 -17.82 -10.66 -12.50
CA LYS A 77 -18.62 -10.43 -13.70
C LYS A 77 -18.79 -11.71 -14.54
N PHE A 78 -17.77 -12.56 -14.61
CA PHE A 78 -17.83 -13.83 -15.33
C PHE A 78 -18.62 -14.93 -14.59
N HIS A 79 -18.61 -14.95 -13.26
CA HIS A 79 -19.34 -15.96 -12.47
C HIS A 79 -20.85 -15.67 -12.34
N LEU A 80 -21.31 -14.49 -12.76
CA LEU A 80 -22.74 -14.10 -12.77
C LEU A 80 -23.41 -14.24 -14.14
N GLN A 81 -22.69 -14.74 -15.16
CA GLN A 81 -23.25 -15.22 -16.43
C GLN A 81 -23.45 -16.73 -16.36
#